data_AF-A0A3B3BIP7-F1
#
_entry.id   AF-A0A3B3BIP7-F1
#
_cell.length_a   1.000
_cell.length_b   1.000
_cell.length_c   1.000
_cell.angle_alpha   90.00
_cell.angle_beta   90.00
_cell.angle_gamma   90.00
#
_symmetry.space_group_name_H-M   'P 1'
#
loop_
_entity.id
_entity.type
_entity.pdbx_description
1 polymer ?
#
loop_
_entity_poly.entity_id
_entity_poly.type
_entity_poly.pdbx_seq_one_letter_code
_entity_poly.pdbx_strand_id
1 'polypeptide(L)'
;MLLAMMKITQSLERVFSLCLESFTSGKRNGSREAAVLLCVCAFSSFFPSSLLGLYLVYGVDFDSAVAGGAASCFGTLLTVALFLSKRIRCLWILFVISIFMKKSRNLLLTAGMSIVVLNNIRNTLHNLKSLVMSMTCNLKAKKESIIGPFRNYIEMLKTIGRLLKGITDLGVGNLDSQLKVSPRLESEKFNFTLSEAQQKLNETVESAQALTEAVSSVTHRLFPAISFLLLVLFIALHMRRYCNDMKYKNKFISRRFVLFDEKQKSEGKPHVLPLTPKEEKLYTRVLSIRPTQKERKKMVKFGMPILSHSAVWVLFIVVDALLFYFVDVITKRVSEIEPFHVPLMQSFKGIASVLGIPFAEEIHQADFSFSVSLFEKKCLPEPKLRLDKSIYPLSAILLTLLIMTLLGAKVSQLRLMICERFFTDAADERVEYLHRKILRKRFKTRLEEDEYTLKSLVLKVCIVLLFITLDKM
;
A
#
# COMPACT_ATOMS: atom_id res chain seq x y z
N MET A 1 7.73 -11.53 46.70
CA MET A 1 7.56 -11.20 45.27
C MET A 1 6.26 -10.44 44.98
N LEU A 2 5.09 -10.94 45.39
CA LEU A 2 3.78 -10.26 45.23
C LEU A 2 3.71 -8.86 45.86
N LEU A 3 4.24 -8.68 47.08
CA LEU A 3 4.21 -7.39 47.77
C LEU A 3 5.09 -6.32 47.10
N ALA A 4 6.22 -6.73 46.52
CA ALA A 4 7.08 -5.84 45.73
C ALA A 4 6.42 -5.46 44.40
N MET A 5 5.80 -6.43 43.72
CA MET A 5 4.99 -6.17 42.51
C MET A 5 3.83 -5.21 42.79
N MET A 6 3.10 -5.40 43.89
CA MET A 6 2.01 -4.48 44.29
C MET A 6 2.52 -3.06 44.57
N LYS A 7 3.66 -2.93 45.27
CA LYS A 7 4.27 -1.62 45.58
C LYS A 7 4.76 -0.91 44.30
N ILE A 8 5.34 -1.67 43.37
CA ILE A 8 5.75 -1.17 42.04
C ILE A 8 4.52 -0.71 41.25
N THR A 9 3.47 -1.51 41.20
CA THR A 9 2.23 -1.18 40.46
C THR A 9 1.58 0.10 41.02
N GLN A 10 1.47 0.22 42.34
CA GLN A 10 0.96 1.43 43.00
C GLN A 10 1.86 2.66 42.81
N SER A 11 3.18 2.49 42.73
CA SER A 11 4.08 3.60 42.40
C SER A 11 3.92 4.04 40.94
N LEU A 12 3.78 3.11 40.01
CA LEU A 12 3.53 3.38 38.59
C LEU A 12 2.22 4.12 38.37
N GLU A 13 1.14 3.69 39.05
CA GLU A 13 -0.16 4.36 38.96
C GLU A 13 -0.09 5.81 39.46
N ARG A 14 0.60 6.06 40.58
CA ARG A 14 0.78 7.41 41.13
C ARG A 14 1.61 8.30 40.22
N VAL A 15 2.70 7.78 39.66
CA VAL A 15 3.53 8.52 38.71
C VAL A 15 2.73 8.82 37.45
N PHE A 16 1.99 7.84 36.92
CA PHE A 16 1.15 8.03 35.75
C PHE A 16 0.04 9.06 35.98
N SER A 17 -0.64 9.02 37.12
CA SER A 17 -1.68 9.99 37.46
C SER A 17 -1.11 11.41 37.58
N LEU A 18 0.05 11.55 38.21
CA LEU A 18 0.75 12.82 38.36
C LEU A 18 1.17 13.38 36.98
N CYS A 19 1.80 12.56 36.14
CA CYS A 19 2.17 12.94 34.78
C CYS A 19 0.95 13.36 33.96
N LEU A 20 -0.14 12.60 34.01
CA LEU A 20 -1.37 12.89 33.28
C LEU A 20 -2.02 14.19 33.76
N GLU A 21 -2.05 14.43 35.07
CA GLU A 21 -2.61 15.65 35.65
C GLU A 21 -1.75 16.87 35.30
N SER A 22 -0.44 16.82 35.49
CA SER A 22 0.47 17.90 35.09
C SER A 22 0.41 18.18 33.59
N PHE A 23 0.30 17.14 32.74
CA PHE A 23 0.24 17.30 31.29
C PHE A 23 -1.09 17.88 30.79
N THR A 24 -2.19 17.65 31.50
CA THR A 24 -3.53 18.13 31.09
C THR A 24 -3.95 19.43 31.79
N SER A 25 -3.37 19.72 32.96
CA SER A 25 -3.62 20.93 33.73
C SER A 25 -2.92 22.16 33.15
N GLY A 26 -3.54 23.32 33.36
CA GLY A 26 -2.92 24.63 33.10
C GLY A 26 -2.20 25.22 34.32
N LYS A 27 -2.36 24.60 35.50
CA LYS A 27 -1.78 25.08 36.76
C LYS A 27 -0.32 24.59 36.86
N ARG A 28 0.57 25.48 37.27
CA ARG A 28 2.02 25.25 37.43
C ARG A 28 2.40 25.56 38.89
N ASN A 29 1.86 24.81 39.83
CA ASN A 29 1.84 25.24 41.22
C ASN A 29 3.11 24.83 42.01
N GLY A 30 4.15 24.29 41.35
CA GLY A 30 5.46 24.06 41.98
C GLY A 30 6.56 23.62 41.02
N SER A 31 7.82 23.72 41.48
CA SER A 31 9.03 23.33 40.73
C SER A 31 9.02 21.84 40.33
N ARG A 32 8.51 20.97 41.21
CA ARG A 32 8.34 19.53 40.93
C ARG A 32 7.37 19.27 39.78
N GLU A 33 6.23 19.96 39.74
CA GLU A 33 5.23 19.80 38.67
C GLU A 33 5.75 20.33 37.34
N ALA A 34 6.51 21.44 37.36
CA ALA A 34 7.17 21.98 36.19
C ALA A 34 8.24 21.01 35.64
N ALA A 35 9.05 20.40 36.51
CA ALA A 35 10.03 19.39 36.12
C ALA A 35 9.36 18.15 35.50
N VAL A 36 8.31 17.61 36.13
CA VAL A 36 7.54 16.48 35.58
C VAL A 36 6.94 16.82 34.22
N LEU A 37 6.33 18.01 34.08
CA LEU A 37 5.78 18.46 32.81
C LEU A 37 6.85 18.55 31.72
N LEU A 38 8.02 19.12 32.04
CA LEU A 38 9.15 19.23 31.11
C LEU A 38 9.61 17.85 30.65
N CYS A 39 9.77 16.89 31.57
CA CYS A 39 10.14 15.51 31.23
C CYS A 39 9.11 14.85 30.31
N VAL A 40 7.81 15.00 30.57
CA VAL A 40 6.75 14.43 29.73
C VAL A 40 6.73 15.09 28.35
N CYS A 41 6.92 16.41 28.27
CA CYS A 41 7.00 17.13 26.99
C CYS A 41 8.24 16.72 26.17
N ALA A 42 9.39 16.55 26.82
CA ALA A 42 10.62 16.08 26.17
C ALA A 42 10.47 14.65 25.64
N PHE A 43 9.94 13.75 26.47
CA PHE A 43 9.64 12.37 26.05
C PHE A 43 8.64 12.32 24.88
N SER A 44 7.60 13.15 24.93
CA SER A 44 6.60 13.25 23.85
C SER A 44 7.18 13.77 22.54
N SER A 45 8.23 14.60 22.60
CA SER A 45 8.87 15.22 21.43
C SER A 45 10.01 14.38 20.86
N PHE A 46 10.57 13.46 21.65
CA PHE A 46 11.67 12.59 21.24
C PHE A 46 11.27 11.70 20.04
N PHE A 47 10.16 10.98 20.15
CA PHE A 47 9.70 10.09 19.09
C PHE A 47 9.52 10.76 17.72
N PRO A 48 8.78 11.88 17.57
CA PRO A 48 8.65 12.55 16.27
C PRO A 48 9.96 13.20 15.80
N SER A 49 10.83 13.66 16.70
CA SER A 49 12.15 14.18 16.36
C SER A 49 13.05 13.08 15.77
N SER A 50 13.11 11.90 16.41
CA SER A 50 13.85 10.75 15.88
C SER A 50 13.30 10.28 14.54
N LEU A 51 11.98 10.22 14.37
CA LEU A 51 11.37 9.88 13.08
C LEU A 51 11.71 10.88 11.97
N LEU A 52 11.73 12.18 12.28
CA LEU A 52 12.15 13.20 11.33
C LEU A 52 13.61 13.03 10.94
N GLY A 53 14.51 12.77 11.91
CA GLY A 53 15.92 12.50 11.63
C GLY A 53 16.11 11.30 10.73
N LEU A 54 15.45 10.18 11.02
CA LEU A 54 15.48 8.97 10.17
C LEU A 54 14.95 9.24 8.77
N TYR A 55 13.87 10.02 8.65
CA TYR A 55 13.32 10.39 7.35
C TYR A 55 14.27 11.29 6.54
N LEU A 56 14.94 12.24 7.18
CA LEU A 56 15.91 13.11 6.50
C LEU A 56 17.14 12.33 6.02
N VAL A 57 17.64 11.38 6.83
CA VAL A 57 18.79 10.54 6.45
C VAL A 57 18.41 9.53 5.36
N TYR A 58 17.36 8.74 5.56
CA TYR A 58 17.05 7.60 4.68
C TYR A 58 16.04 7.90 3.58
N GLY A 59 15.23 8.95 3.74
CA GLY A 59 14.16 9.31 2.80
C GLY A 59 14.52 10.45 1.86
N VAL A 60 15.43 11.35 2.28
CA VAL A 60 15.82 12.54 1.51
C VAL A 60 17.34 12.61 1.28
N ASP A 61 18.11 11.65 1.80
CA ASP A 61 19.56 11.52 1.64
C ASP A 61 20.36 12.75 2.11
N PHE A 62 19.93 13.38 3.21
CA PHE A 62 20.71 14.44 3.86
C PHE A 62 21.91 13.88 4.62
N ASP A 63 22.97 14.69 4.73
CA ASP A 63 24.09 14.42 5.61
C ASP A 63 23.62 14.17 7.05
N SER A 64 24.22 13.17 7.71
CA SER A 64 23.79 12.70 9.03
C SER A 64 23.90 13.80 10.10
N ALA A 65 24.90 14.68 10.01
CA ALA A 65 25.05 15.79 10.94
C ALA A 65 23.97 16.86 10.73
N VAL A 66 23.67 17.18 9.46
CA VAL A 66 22.60 18.13 9.10
C VAL A 66 21.23 17.61 9.52
N ALA A 67 20.94 16.34 9.23
CA ALA A 67 19.69 15.68 9.62
C ALA A 67 19.53 15.60 11.14
N GLY A 68 20.61 15.25 11.87
CA GLY A 68 20.64 15.23 13.33
C GLY A 68 20.40 16.61 13.94
N GLY A 69 21.05 17.65 13.40
CA GLY A 69 20.84 19.05 13.83
C GLY A 69 19.40 19.51 13.62
N ALA A 70 18.83 19.26 12.44
CA ALA A 70 17.45 19.61 12.12
C ALA A 70 16.44 18.88 13.03
N ALA A 71 16.64 17.57 13.24
CA ALA A 71 15.80 16.76 14.11
C ALA A 71 15.85 17.23 15.57
N SER A 72 17.05 17.53 16.08
CA SER A 72 17.26 18.04 17.44
C SER A 72 16.59 19.41 17.63
N CYS A 73 16.78 20.33 16.70
CA CYS A 73 16.13 21.65 16.70
C CYS A 73 14.59 21.53 16.70
N PHE A 74 14.04 20.65 15.85
CA PHE A 74 12.61 20.38 15.85
C PHE A 74 12.13 19.83 17.20
N GLY A 75 12.87 18.88 17.80
CA GLY A 75 12.54 18.28 19.08
C GLY A 75 12.55 19.28 20.24
N THR A 76 13.53 20.18 20.28
CA THR A 76 13.61 21.23 21.30
C THR A 76 12.49 22.25 21.14
N LEU A 77 12.23 22.73 19.93
CA LEU A 77 11.12 23.64 19.64
C LEU A 77 9.76 23.04 20.00
N LEU A 78 9.53 21.77 19.65
CA LEU A 78 8.30 21.05 20.00
C LEU A 78 8.16 20.91 21.52
N THR A 79 9.25 20.57 22.22
CA THR A 79 9.26 20.46 23.69
C THR A 79 8.88 21.78 24.35
N VAL A 80 9.49 22.89 23.90
CA VAL A 80 9.18 24.24 24.39
C VAL A 80 7.72 24.60 24.11
N ALA A 81 7.23 24.36 22.90
CA ALA A 81 5.84 24.65 22.52
C ALA A 81 4.83 23.87 23.37
N LEU A 82 5.08 22.57 23.62
CA LEU A 82 4.26 21.74 24.50
C LEU A 82 4.32 22.22 25.96
N PHE A 83 5.49 22.59 26.45
CA PHE A 83 5.65 23.09 27.81
C PHE A 83 4.91 24.42 28.04
N LEU A 84 4.97 25.33 27.07
CA LEU A 84 4.40 26.67 27.18
C LEU A 84 2.88 26.68 27.01
N SER A 85 2.32 25.84 26.12
CA SER A 85 0.90 25.96 25.73
C SER A 85 0.08 24.69 25.99
N LYS A 86 -0.93 24.83 26.84
CA LYS A 86 -1.97 23.83 27.07
C LYS A 86 -2.74 23.46 25.79
N ARG A 87 -2.99 24.44 24.92
CA ARG A 87 -3.69 24.21 23.64
C ARG A 87 -2.83 23.36 22.69
N ILE A 88 -1.52 23.60 22.64
CA ILE A 88 -0.59 22.81 21.82
C ILE A 88 -0.49 21.38 22.37
N ARG A 89 -0.44 21.18 23.70
CA ARG A 89 -0.50 19.84 24.32
C ARG A 89 -1.75 19.05 23.91
N CYS A 90 -2.91 19.69 23.95
CA CYS A 90 -4.17 19.09 23.50
C CYS A 90 -4.12 18.74 22.00
N LEU A 91 -3.66 19.68 21.16
CA LEU A 91 -3.53 19.48 19.73
C LEU A 91 -2.59 18.30 19.42
N TRP A 92 -1.47 18.20 20.13
CA TRP A 92 -0.50 17.12 19.99
C TRP A 92 -1.08 15.74 20.31
N ILE A 93 -1.74 15.57 21.47
CA ILE A 93 -2.38 14.28 21.78
C ILE A 93 -3.47 13.96 20.75
N LEU A 94 -4.28 14.95 20.37
CA LEU A 94 -5.30 14.77 19.35
C LEU A 94 -4.68 14.40 17.99
N PHE A 95 -3.49 14.91 17.66
CA PHE A 95 -2.74 14.54 16.47
C PHE A 95 -2.30 13.08 16.52
N VAL A 96 -1.63 12.67 17.60
CA VAL A 96 -1.14 11.30 17.80
C VAL A 96 -2.29 10.28 17.67
N ILE A 97 -3.42 10.49 18.34
CA ILE A 97 -4.56 9.57 18.22
C ILE A 97 -5.27 9.68 16.86
N SER A 98 -5.17 10.83 16.19
CA SER A 98 -5.79 11.02 14.88
C SER A 98 -5.03 10.33 13.75
N ILE A 99 -3.80 9.87 13.99
CA ILE A 99 -3.10 8.94 13.10
C ILE A 99 -3.92 7.65 12.92
N PHE A 100 -4.77 7.26 13.87
CA PHE A 100 -5.62 6.07 13.77
C PHE A 100 -7.00 6.33 13.11
N MET A 101 -7.17 7.43 12.39
CA MET A 101 -8.45 7.83 11.79
C MET A 101 -8.65 7.31 10.36
N LYS A 102 -9.90 7.37 9.89
CA LYS A 102 -10.30 7.04 8.50
C LYS A 102 -9.45 7.73 7.43
N LYS A 103 -9.01 8.98 7.69
CA LYS A 103 -8.19 9.73 6.74
C LYS A 103 -6.79 9.15 6.60
N SER A 104 -6.17 8.77 7.71
CA SER A 104 -4.89 8.05 7.73
C SER A 104 -4.99 6.68 7.07
N ARG A 105 -6.07 5.93 7.34
CA ARG A 105 -6.36 4.67 6.63
C ARG A 105 -6.33 4.85 5.12
N ASN A 106 -7.02 5.86 4.59
CA ASN A 106 -7.04 6.10 3.14
C ASN A 106 -5.62 6.45 2.62
N LEU A 107 -4.83 7.22 3.38
CA LEU A 107 -3.45 7.53 3.05
C LEU A 107 -2.59 6.25 2.94
N LEU A 108 -2.70 5.37 3.94
CA LEU A 108 -2.00 4.08 4.00
C LEU A 108 -2.42 3.14 2.87
N LEU A 109 -3.72 3.11 2.53
CA LEU A 109 -4.21 2.34 1.38
C LEU A 109 -3.66 2.88 0.06
N THR A 110 -3.65 4.20 -0.12
CA THR A 110 -3.04 4.83 -1.31
C THR A 110 -1.54 4.54 -1.39
N ALA A 111 -0.81 4.67 -0.28
CA ALA A 111 0.62 4.34 -0.23
C ALA A 111 0.88 2.86 -0.58
N GLY A 112 0.08 1.94 -0.04
CA GLY A 112 0.17 0.52 -0.41
C GLY A 112 -0.15 0.27 -1.88
N MET A 113 -1.15 0.95 -2.46
CA MET A 113 -1.40 0.88 -3.90
C MET A 113 -0.20 1.40 -4.71
N SER A 114 0.36 2.55 -4.34
CA SER A 114 1.52 3.13 -5.01
C SER A 114 2.71 2.18 -4.99
N ILE A 115 3.01 1.56 -3.84
CA ILE A 115 4.12 0.59 -3.74
C ILE A 115 3.91 -0.58 -4.69
N VAL A 116 2.72 -1.18 -4.69
CA VAL A 116 2.41 -2.33 -5.54
C VAL A 116 2.47 -1.97 -7.02
N VAL A 117 1.84 -0.87 -7.43
CA VAL A 117 1.79 -0.44 -8.83
C VAL A 117 3.19 -0.07 -9.34
N LEU A 118 3.96 0.73 -8.58
CA LEU A 118 5.30 1.16 -9.00
C LEU A 118 6.27 -0.03 -9.06
N ASN A 119 6.19 -0.97 -8.11
CA ASN A 119 7.03 -2.16 -8.14
C ASN A 119 6.64 -3.11 -9.29
N ASN A 120 5.34 -3.29 -9.55
CA ASN A 120 4.85 -4.10 -10.67
C ASN A 120 5.28 -3.52 -12.03
N ILE A 121 5.17 -2.21 -12.22
CA ILE A 121 5.66 -1.52 -13.42
C ILE A 121 7.17 -1.76 -13.59
N ARG A 122 7.97 -1.57 -12.52
CA ARG A 122 9.43 -1.80 -12.56
C ARG A 122 9.79 -3.25 -12.91
N ASN A 123 9.11 -4.22 -12.31
CA ASN A 123 9.33 -5.64 -12.58
C ASN A 123 8.94 -6.01 -14.02
N THR A 124 7.77 -5.57 -14.46
CA THR A 124 7.26 -5.82 -15.82
C THR A 124 8.19 -5.22 -16.87
N LEU A 125 8.61 -3.96 -16.70
CA LEU A 125 9.55 -3.31 -17.63
C LEU A 125 10.90 -4.01 -17.66
N HIS A 126 11.43 -4.44 -16.51
CA HIS A 126 12.69 -5.19 -16.46
C HIS A 126 12.58 -6.53 -17.20
N ASN A 127 11.54 -7.32 -16.92
CA ASN A 127 11.36 -8.64 -17.55
C ASN A 127 11.07 -8.52 -19.05
N LEU A 128 10.29 -7.52 -19.47
CA LEU A 128 10.07 -7.22 -20.88
C LEU A 128 11.37 -6.82 -21.59
N LYS A 129 12.18 -5.95 -20.96
CA LYS A 129 13.49 -5.57 -21.49
C LYS A 129 14.41 -6.77 -21.64
N SER A 130 14.50 -7.63 -20.62
CA SER A 130 15.29 -8.87 -20.70
C SER A 130 14.84 -9.78 -21.85
N LEU A 131 13.53 -9.95 -22.03
CA LEU A 131 12.98 -10.81 -23.09
C LEU A 131 13.27 -10.27 -24.50
N VAL A 132 13.10 -8.96 -24.72
CA VAL A 132 13.38 -8.36 -26.04
C VAL A 132 14.88 -8.35 -26.34
N MET A 133 15.74 -8.10 -25.33
CA MET A 133 17.19 -8.18 -25.51
C MET A 133 17.64 -9.61 -25.82
N SER A 134 17.04 -10.61 -25.17
CA SER A 134 17.25 -12.03 -25.47
C SER A 134 16.84 -12.39 -26.90
N MET A 135 15.66 -11.97 -27.34
CA MET A 135 15.16 -12.20 -28.70
C MET A 135 16.07 -11.54 -29.74
N THR A 136 16.48 -10.30 -29.48
CA THR A 136 17.40 -9.53 -30.33
C THR A 136 18.75 -10.22 -30.46
N CYS A 137 19.31 -10.70 -29.35
CA CYS A 137 20.54 -11.47 -29.32
C CYS A 137 20.42 -12.76 -30.13
N ASN A 138 19.32 -13.51 -29.94
CA ASN A 138 19.06 -14.74 -30.68
C ASN A 138 18.97 -14.50 -32.19
N LEU A 139 18.24 -13.49 -32.62
CA LEU A 139 18.08 -13.20 -34.05
C LEU A 139 19.42 -12.77 -34.70
N LYS A 140 20.27 -12.01 -34.00
CA LYS A 140 21.63 -11.67 -34.45
C LYS A 140 22.50 -12.92 -34.56
N ALA A 141 22.52 -13.76 -33.53
CA ALA A 141 23.28 -15.01 -33.53
C ALA A 141 22.81 -15.98 -34.61
N LYS A 142 21.50 -16.08 -34.84
CA LYS A 142 20.92 -16.94 -35.89
C LYS A 142 21.34 -16.50 -37.27
N LYS A 143 21.30 -15.19 -37.55
CA LYS A 143 21.79 -14.62 -38.80
C LYS A 143 23.25 -15.03 -39.10
N GLU A 144 24.12 -14.99 -38.10
CA GLU A 144 25.52 -15.44 -38.25
C GLU A 144 25.62 -16.96 -38.46
N SER A 145 24.84 -17.74 -37.71
CA SER A 145 24.86 -19.21 -37.80
C SER A 145 24.35 -19.75 -39.14
N ILE A 146 23.48 -19.02 -39.85
CA ILE A 146 22.90 -19.43 -41.13
C ILE A 146 23.97 -19.55 -42.23
N ILE A 147 25.07 -18.80 -42.13
CA ILE A 147 26.14 -18.81 -43.15
C ILE A 147 26.87 -20.16 -43.21
N GLY A 148 27.02 -20.84 -42.08
CA GLY A 148 27.73 -22.13 -41.99
C GLY A 148 27.11 -23.22 -42.88
N PRO A 149 25.82 -23.56 -42.72
CA PRO A 149 25.13 -24.50 -43.58
C PRO A 149 25.24 -24.19 -45.08
N PHE A 150 25.06 -22.92 -45.47
CA PHE A 150 25.20 -22.51 -46.87
C PHE A 150 26.61 -22.74 -47.41
N ARG A 151 27.65 -22.60 -46.59
CA ARG A 151 29.03 -22.92 -46.98
C ARG A 151 29.20 -24.40 -47.28
N ASN A 152 28.69 -25.29 -46.43
CA ASN A 152 28.73 -26.74 -46.64
C ASN A 152 27.98 -27.13 -47.94
N TYR A 153 26.81 -26.54 -48.18
CA TYR A 153 26.06 -26.75 -49.44
C TYR A 153 26.83 -26.27 -50.67
N ILE A 154 27.46 -25.09 -50.61
CA ILE A 154 28.26 -24.57 -51.72
C ILE A 154 29.48 -25.46 -51.99
N GLU A 155 30.12 -25.98 -50.95
CA GLU A 155 31.26 -26.89 -51.08
C GLU A 155 30.86 -28.24 -51.69
N MET A 156 29.69 -28.75 -51.31
CA MET A 156 29.07 -29.92 -51.94
C MET A 156 28.81 -29.66 -53.44
N LEU A 157 28.18 -28.54 -53.80
CA LEU A 157 27.92 -28.16 -55.20
C LEU A 157 29.21 -27.96 -56.01
N LYS A 158 30.24 -27.36 -55.42
CA LYS A 158 31.57 -27.24 -56.05
C LYS A 158 32.23 -28.59 -56.26
N THR A 159 32.04 -29.54 -55.35
CA THR A 159 32.56 -30.91 -55.49
C THR A 159 31.88 -31.63 -56.65
N ILE A 160 30.56 -31.51 -56.78
CA ILE A 160 29.81 -32.01 -57.96
C ILE A 160 30.31 -31.34 -59.25
N GLY A 161 30.50 -30.02 -59.25
CA GLY A 161 30.99 -29.28 -60.41
C GLY A 161 32.39 -29.72 -60.87
N ARG A 162 33.30 -30.00 -59.93
CA ARG A 162 34.65 -30.53 -60.23
C ARG A 162 34.59 -31.93 -60.86
N LEU A 163 33.69 -32.79 -60.39
CA LEU A 163 33.50 -34.13 -60.95
C LEU A 163 32.96 -34.08 -62.38
N LEU A 164 31.96 -33.23 -62.65
CA LEU A 164 31.40 -33.08 -63.99
C LEU A 164 32.45 -32.55 -64.99
N LYS A 165 33.29 -31.60 -64.57
CA LYS A 165 34.38 -31.09 -65.41
C LYS A 165 35.40 -32.18 -65.75
N GLY A 166 35.78 -33.01 -64.78
CA GLY A 166 36.70 -34.13 -65.00
C GLY A 166 36.20 -35.16 -66.01
N ILE A 167 34.88 -35.35 -66.14
CA ILE A 167 34.25 -36.26 -67.11
C ILE A 167 34.18 -35.62 -68.51
N THR A 168 33.88 -34.33 -68.60
CA THR A 168 33.73 -33.63 -69.90
C THR A 168 35.06 -33.41 -70.62
N ASP A 169 36.15 -33.19 -69.87
CA ASP A 169 37.49 -33.00 -70.44
C ASP A 169 38.05 -34.29 -71.11
N LEU A 170 37.38 -35.44 -70.91
CA LEU A 170 37.77 -36.75 -71.47
C LEU A 170 37.11 -37.09 -72.83
N GLY A 171 36.26 -36.24 -73.43
CA GLY A 171 35.66 -36.66 -74.71
C GLY A 171 34.94 -35.64 -75.60
N VAL A 172 34.37 -34.53 -75.12
CA VAL A 172 33.65 -33.59 -76.01
C VAL A 172 33.70 -32.17 -75.44
N GLY A 173 34.60 -31.34 -75.98
CA GLY A 173 34.62 -29.87 -75.79
C GLY A 173 34.92 -29.36 -74.38
N ASN A 174 35.98 -28.55 -74.24
CA ASN A 174 36.32 -27.87 -72.97
C ASN A 174 35.11 -27.08 -72.43
N LEU A 175 34.55 -27.51 -71.31
CA LEU A 175 33.52 -26.75 -70.59
C LEU A 175 34.20 -25.91 -69.50
N ASP A 176 34.59 -24.67 -69.82
CA ASP A 176 35.13 -23.73 -68.85
C ASP A 176 34.02 -23.01 -68.06
N SER A 177 33.21 -23.78 -67.34
CA SER A 177 32.18 -23.23 -66.46
C SER A 177 32.67 -23.23 -65.01
N GLN A 178 33.24 -22.11 -64.55
CA GLN A 178 33.51 -21.87 -63.13
C GLN A 178 32.17 -21.64 -62.40
N LEU A 179 31.71 -22.65 -61.64
CA LEU A 179 30.48 -22.57 -60.86
C LEU A 179 30.65 -21.56 -59.70
N LYS A 180 30.18 -20.32 -59.90
CA LYS A 180 30.21 -19.23 -58.91
C LYS A 180 28.88 -19.16 -58.15
N VAL A 181 28.79 -19.85 -57.03
CA VAL A 181 27.65 -19.77 -56.10
C VAL A 181 28.06 -18.96 -54.88
N SER A 182 27.35 -17.86 -54.61
CA SER A 182 27.48 -17.06 -53.39
C SER A 182 26.11 -16.87 -52.72
N PRO A 183 26.02 -17.00 -51.39
CA PRO A 183 24.76 -16.77 -50.68
C PRO A 183 24.47 -15.26 -50.63
N ARG A 184 23.24 -14.85 -50.95
CA ARG A 184 22.75 -13.49 -50.70
C ARG A 184 21.95 -13.47 -49.41
N LEU A 185 22.43 -12.74 -48.41
CA LEU A 185 21.69 -12.46 -47.17
C LEU A 185 21.41 -10.96 -47.09
N GLU A 186 20.13 -10.57 -47.08
CA GLU A 186 19.73 -9.16 -46.98
C GLU A 186 19.95 -8.66 -45.53
N SER A 187 21.17 -8.16 -45.28
CA SER A 187 21.72 -7.94 -43.94
C SER A 187 21.34 -6.58 -43.35
N GLU A 188 21.31 -5.53 -44.18
CA GLU A 188 21.18 -4.14 -43.75
C GLU A 188 19.79 -3.81 -43.23
N LYS A 189 18.75 -4.12 -44.00
CA LYS A 189 17.34 -3.88 -43.60
C LYS A 189 17.00 -4.61 -42.29
N PHE A 190 17.46 -5.84 -42.14
CA PHE A 190 17.27 -6.63 -40.92
C PHE A 190 17.97 -6.01 -39.70
N ASN A 191 19.24 -5.60 -39.83
CA ASN A 191 19.99 -4.96 -38.75
C ASN A 191 19.37 -3.61 -38.35
N PHE A 192 18.89 -2.85 -39.34
CA PHE A 192 18.23 -1.57 -39.13
C PHE A 192 16.94 -1.75 -38.32
N THR A 193 16.03 -2.63 -38.76
CA THR A 193 14.76 -2.90 -38.05
C THR A 193 14.98 -3.38 -36.61
N LEU A 194 15.99 -4.21 -36.38
CA LEU A 194 16.30 -4.72 -35.06
C LEU A 194 16.86 -3.63 -34.12
N SER A 195 17.69 -2.75 -34.65
CA SER A 195 18.25 -1.61 -33.92
C SER A 195 17.16 -0.58 -33.59
N GLU A 196 16.25 -0.33 -34.53
CA GLU A 196 15.09 0.55 -34.34
C GLU A 196 14.16 0.01 -33.23
N ALA A 197 13.85 -1.29 -33.22
CA ALA A 197 13.03 -1.91 -32.20
C ALA A 197 13.67 -1.82 -30.80
N GLN A 198 14.98 -2.05 -30.71
CA GLN A 198 15.74 -1.93 -29.46
C GLN A 198 15.75 -0.48 -28.94
N GLN A 199 15.91 0.50 -29.84
CA GLN A 199 15.87 1.92 -29.50
C GLN A 199 14.49 2.33 -28.97
N LYS A 200 13.41 2.02 -29.70
CA LYS A 200 12.03 2.32 -29.28
C LYS A 200 11.68 1.71 -27.92
N LEU A 201 12.15 0.50 -27.66
CA LEU A 201 11.97 -0.14 -26.36
C LEU A 201 12.71 0.60 -25.24
N ASN A 202 14.00 0.93 -25.44
CA ASN A 202 14.79 1.65 -24.45
C ASN A 202 14.16 3.01 -24.12
N GLU A 203 13.74 3.77 -25.14
CA GLU A 203 13.03 5.04 -24.97
C GLU A 203 11.74 4.88 -24.15
N THR A 204 10.96 3.83 -24.42
CA THR A 204 9.72 3.53 -23.67
C THR A 204 10.00 3.17 -22.21
N VAL A 205 11.02 2.35 -21.97
CA VAL A 205 11.42 1.94 -20.61
C VAL A 205 11.95 3.13 -19.82
N GLU A 206 12.80 3.97 -20.42
CA GLU A 206 13.32 5.18 -19.79
C GLU A 206 12.22 6.18 -19.47
N SER A 207 11.30 6.41 -20.41
CA SER A 207 10.13 7.28 -20.19
C SER A 207 9.26 6.79 -19.04
N ALA A 208 8.99 5.49 -18.96
CA ALA A 208 8.19 4.90 -17.89
C ALA A 208 8.91 4.92 -16.54
N GLN A 209 10.24 4.72 -16.52
CA GLN A 209 11.05 4.84 -15.31
C GLN A 209 11.08 6.29 -14.80
N ALA A 210 11.28 7.27 -15.69
CA ALA A 210 11.24 8.69 -15.35
C ALA A 210 9.88 9.09 -14.77
N LEU A 211 8.77 8.63 -15.36
CA LEU A 211 7.43 8.86 -14.81
C LEU A 211 7.25 8.22 -13.42
N THR A 212 7.74 6.99 -13.24
CA THR A 212 7.69 6.28 -11.96
C THR A 212 8.45 7.03 -10.87
N GLU A 213 9.63 7.58 -11.19
CA GLU A 213 10.44 8.39 -10.28
C GLU A 213 9.81 9.75 -9.99
N ALA A 214 9.25 10.42 -11.01
CA ALA A 214 8.52 11.67 -10.84
C ALA A 214 7.30 11.48 -9.91
N VAL A 215 6.48 10.45 -10.15
CA VAL A 215 5.31 10.14 -9.29
C VAL A 215 5.74 9.78 -7.88
N SER A 216 6.81 8.98 -7.73
CA SER A 216 7.37 8.62 -6.43
C SER A 216 7.83 9.86 -5.67
N SER A 217 8.62 10.74 -6.30
CA SER A 217 9.17 11.94 -5.65
C SER A 217 8.08 12.92 -5.19
N VAL A 218 7.04 13.15 -6.02
CA VAL A 218 5.88 13.98 -5.65
C VAL A 218 5.12 13.36 -4.49
N THR A 219 4.89 12.05 -4.54
CA THR A 219 4.15 11.31 -3.50
C THR A 219 4.89 11.32 -2.17
N HIS A 220 6.22 11.19 -2.16
CA HIS A 220 7.01 11.20 -0.93
C HIS A 220 7.23 12.59 -0.34
N ARG A 221 7.30 13.65 -1.16
CA ARG A 221 7.63 15.01 -0.67
C ARG A 221 6.42 15.90 -0.38
N LEU A 222 5.47 16.00 -1.31
CA LEU A 222 4.37 16.98 -1.21
C LEU A 222 3.16 16.41 -0.46
N PHE A 223 2.83 15.15 -0.70
CA PHE A 223 1.63 14.53 -0.15
C PHE A 223 1.63 14.44 1.39
N PRO A 224 2.73 14.07 2.07
CA PRO A 224 2.77 14.04 3.52
C PRO A 224 2.62 15.43 4.15
N ALA A 225 3.24 16.45 3.55
CA ALA A 225 3.15 17.83 4.03
C ALA A 225 1.71 18.37 3.95
N ILE A 226 1.05 18.20 2.79
CA ILE A 226 -0.35 18.60 2.60
C ILE A 226 -1.28 17.80 3.54
N SER A 227 -1.05 16.48 3.67
CA SER A 227 -1.81 15.62 4.56
C SER A 227 -1.68 16.05 6.03
N PHE A 228 -0.46 16.37 6.47
CA PHE A 228 -0.16 16.89 7.80
C PHE A 228 -0.88 18.20 8.07
N LEU A 229 -0.76 19.19 7.17
CA LEU A 229 -1.43 20.50 7.29
C LEU A 229 -2.95 20.35 7.40
N LEU A 230 -3.56 19.54 6.52
CA LEU A 230 -4.99 19.26 6.58
C LEU A 230 -5.39 18.58 7.89
N LEU A 231 -4.60 17.62 8.36
CA LEU A 231 -4.87 16.90 9.62
C LEU A 231 -4.85 17.86 10.81
N VAL A 232 -3.82 18.71 10.90
CA VAL A 232 -3.71 19.75 11.93
C VAL A 232 -4.90 20.71 11.86
N LEU A 233 -5.29 21.15 10.66
CA LEU A 233 -6.48 22.00 10.47
C LEU A 233 -7.76 21.32 10.97
N PHE A 234 -7.98 20.04 10.64
CA PHE A 234 -9.15 19.29 11.13
C PHE A 234 -9.17 19.15 12.67
N ILE A 235 -8.00 18.99 13.28
CA ILE A 235 -7.87 18.90 14.74
C ILE A 235 -8.15 20.27 15.37
N ALA A 236 -7.59 21.35 14.82
CA ALA A 236 -7.82 22.70 15.30
C ALA A 236 -9.31 23.09 15.19
N LEU A 237 -9.97 22.78 14.07
CA LEU A 237 -11.40 22.98 13.88
C LEU A 237 -12.23 22.13 14.87
N HIS A 238 -11.82 20.89 15.12
CA HIS A 238 -12.48 20.04 16.12
C HIS A 238 -12.39 20.62 17.52
N MET A 239 -11.20 21.06 17.92
CA MET A 239 -10.97 21.69 19.22
C MET A 239 -11.79 22.97 19.36
N ARG A 240 -11.79 23.83 18.32
CA ARG A 240 -12.60 25.07 18.29
C ARG A 240 -14.09 24.77 18.44
N ARG A 241 -14.62 23.79 17.70
CA ARG A 241 -16.03 23.38 17.81
C ARG A 241 -16.36 22.75 19.17
N TYR A 242 -15.44 21.98 19.74
CA TYR A 242 -15.64 21.42 21.07
C TYR A 242 -15.85 22.51 22.13
N CYS A 243 -14.99 23.54 22.11
CA CYS A 243 -15.06 24.62 23.09
C CYS A 243 -16.24 25.57 22.86
N ASN A 244 -16.60 25.86 21.59
CA ASN A 244 -17.54 26.93 21.28
C ASN A 244 -18.97 26.44 20.98
N ASP A 245 -19.17 25.15 20.69
CA ASP A 245 -20.49 24.61 20.34
C ASP A 245 -20.91 23.48 21.29
N MET A 246 -21.80 23.81 22.23
CA MET A 246 -22.33 22.86 23.21
C MET A 246 -23.16 21.73 22.59
N LYS A 247 -23.67 21.89 21.35
CA LYS A 247 -24.41 20.85 20.61
C LYS A 247 -23.46 19.90 19.89
N TYR A 248 -22.25 20.34 19.55
CA TYR A 248 -21.27 19.56 18.79
C TYR A 248 -20.96 18.22 19.46
N LYS A 249 -21.43 17.11 18.89
CA LYS A 249 -21.19 15.72 19.37
C LYS A 249 -21.48 15.49 20.87
N ASN A 250 -22.33 16.31 21.48
CA ASN A 250 -22.66 16.22 22.90
C ASN A 250 -23.79 15.20 23.14
N LYS A 251 -23.43 13.92 23.09
CA LYS A 251 -24.37 12.78 23.24
C LYS A 251 -23.84 11.70 24.19
N PHE A 252 -22.78 11.98 24.93
CA PHE A 252 -22.10 11.00 25.74
C PHE A 252 -22.33 11.28 27.21
N ILE A 253 -22.62 10.23 27.98
CA ILE A 253 -22.68 10.31 29.44
C ILE A 253 -21.26 10.04 29.95
N SER A 254 -20.51 11.12 30.21
CA SER A 254 -19.16 11.04 30.77
C SER A 254 -19.20 10.86 32.29
N ARG A 255 -18.05 10.54 32.91
CA ARG A 255 -17.94 10.47 34.37
C ARG A 255 -18.31 11.80 35.03
N ARG A 256 -17.96 12.92 34.39
CA ARG A 256 -18.28 14.28 34.86
C ARG A 256 -19.79 14.55 34.84
N PHE A 257 -20.50 14.03 33.84
CA PHE A 257 -21.96 14.08 33.81
C PHE A 257 -22.59 13.33 34.98
N VAL A 258 -22.09 12.12 35.29
CA VAL A 258 -22.62 11.32 36.42
C VAL A 258 -22.43 12.07 37.74
N LEU A 259 -21.24 12.63 37.98
CA LEU A 259 -20.95 13.40 39.19
C LEU A 259 -21.82 14.66 39.29
N PHE A 260 -22.06 15.34 38.17
CA PHE A 260 -22.94 16.50 38.14
C PHE A 260 -24.40 16.12 38.45
N ASP A 261 -24.89 15.01 37.89
CA ASP A 261 -26.24 14.51 38.12
C ASP A 261 -26.46 14.07 39.58
N GLU A 262 -25.47 13.38 40.17
CA GLU A 262 -25.48 13.00 41.59
C GLU A 262 -25.52 14.23 42.50
N LYS A 263 -24.73 15.27 42.18
CA LYS A 263 -24.76 16.54 42.92
C LYS A 263 -26.14 17.19 42.87
N GLN A 264 -26.74 17.27 41.68
CA GLN A 264 -28.10 17.82 41.52
C GLN A 264 -29.13 17.02 42.33
N LYS A 265 -29.02 15.69 42.32
CA LYS A 265 -29.87 14.80 43.12
C LYS A 265 -29.71 15.04 44.62
N SER A 266 -28.48 15.19 45.12
CA SER A 266 -28.22 15.47 46.54
C SER A 266 -28.75 16.84 46.98
N GLU A 267 -28.79 17.81 46.08
CA GLU A 267 -29.35 19.14 46.32
C GLU A 267 -30.89 19.20 46.14
N GLY A 268 -31.56 18.05 45.97
CA GLY A 268 -33.01 17.98 45.77
C GLY A 268 -33.50 18.51 44.41
N LYS A 269 -32.59 18.78 43.46
CA LYS A 269 -32.92 19.25 42.12
C LYS A 269 -33.30 18.07 41.21
N PRO A 270 -34.03 18.32 40.10
CA PRO A 270 -34.35 17.28 39.12
C PRO A 270 -33.08 16.64 38.58
N HIS A 271 -33.05 15.31 38.57
CA HIS A 271 -31.94 14.49 38.09
C HIS A 271 -32.33 13.66 36.85
N VAL A 272 -31.32 13.21 36.11
CA VAL A 272 -31.47 12.49 34.84
C VAL A 272 -31.29 10.98 35.00
N LEU A 273 -30.39 10.49 35.84
CA LEU A 273 -30.10 9.04 35.94
C LEU A 273 -31.05 8.29 36.89
N PRO A 274 -31.58 7.10 36.54
CA PRO A 274 -31.20 6.26 35.41
C PRO A 274 -31.81 6.70 34.06
N LEU A 275 -31.13 6.33 32.96
CA LEU A 275 -31.65 6.53 31.61
C LEU A 275 -32.73 5.48 31.29
N THR A 276 -33.77 5.90 30.56
CA THR A 276 -34.75 4.98 30.00
C THR A 276 -34.15 4.17 28.83
N PRO A 277 -34.72 3.00 28.46
CA PRO A 277 -34.23 2.21 27.32
C PRO A 277 -34.22 2.97 25.98
N LYS A 278 -35.14 3.94 25.80
CA LYS A 278 -35.17 4.82 24.62
C LYS A 278 -34.00 5.82 24.64
N GLU A 279 -33.69 6.38 25.81
CA GLU A 279 -32.59 7.33 26.00
C GLU A 279 -31.22 6.67 25.92
N GLU A 280 -31.05 5.45 26.42
CA GLU A 280 -29.78 4.71 26.34
C GLU A 280 -29.36 4.43 24.88
N LYS A 281 -30.33 4.32 23.96
CA LYS A 281 -30.06 4.23 22.52
C LYS A 281 -29.55 5.53 21.92
N LEU A 282 -29.87 6.69 22.53
CA LEU A 282 -29.53 8.04 22.07
C LEU A 282 -28.26 8.59 22.74
N TYR A 283 -28.08 8.29 24.03
CA TYR A 283 -26.98 8.77 24.88
C TYR A 283 -26.10 7.60 25.28
N THR A 284 -24.87 7.58 24.78
CA THR A 284 -23.96 6.43 24.97
C THR A 284 -23.09 6.62 26.19
N ARG A 285 -23.06 5.63 27.09
CA ARG A 285 -22.12 5.60 28.22
C ARG A 285 -20.71 5.34 27.71
N VAL A 286 -19.77 6.13 28.21
CA VAL A 286 -18.39 6.18 27.71
C VAL A 286 -17.56 4.95 28.11
N LEU A 287 -17.95 4.20 29.15
CA LEU A 287 -17.15 3.13 29.77
C LEU A 287 -17.27 1.72 29.15
N SER A 288 -17.80 1.55 27.94
CA SER A 288 -17.94 0.20 27.36
C SER A 288 -16.63 -0.28 26.70
N ILE A 289 -15.96 -1.25 27.31
CA ILE A 289 -14.81 -1.96 26.71
C ILE A 289 -15.28 -2.88 25.58
N ARG A 290 -16.46 -3.51 25.74
CA ARG A 290 -17.04 -4.38 24.71
C ARG A 290 -17.60 -3.54 23.55
N PRO A 291 -17.26 -3.85 22.29
CA PRO A 291 -17.82 -3.15 21.14
C PRO A 291 -19.33 -3.42 21.04
N THR A 292 -20.11 -2.34 21.05
CA THR A 292 -21.55 -2.37 20.82
C THR A 292 -21.87 -2.81 19.38
N GLN A 293 -23.08 -3.32 19.13
CA GLN A 293 -23.53 -3.68 17.77
C GLN A 293 -23.37 -2.53 16.75
N LYS A 294 -23.58 -1.28 17.19
CA LYS A 294 -23.36 -0.08 16.36
C LYS A 294 -21.88 0.15 16.05
N GLU A 295 -20.98 -0.06 17.01
CA GLU A 295 -19.53 0.02 16.81
C GLU A 295 -19.03 -1.11 15.91
N ARG A 296 -19.54 -2.34 16.07
CA ARG A 296 -19.19 -3.49 15.23
C ARG A 296 -19.54 -3.24 13.76
N LYS A 297 -20.74 -2.71 13.47
CA LYS A 297 -21.12 -2.27 12.11
C LYS A 297 -20.19 -1.18 11.56
N LYS A 298 -19.70 -0.26 12.41
CA LYS A 298 -18.73 0.77 11.98
C LYS A 298 -17.34 0.17 11.71
N MET A 299 -16.90 -0.81 12.50
CA MET A 299 -15.65 -1.54 12.27
C MET A 299 -15.68 -2.29 10.94
N VAL A 300 -16.78 -3.01 10.63
CA VAL A 300 -16.94 -3.68 9.33
C VAL A 300 -16.88 -2.67 8.18
N LYS A 301 -17.57 -1.53 8.28
CA LYS A 301 -17.47 -0.45 7.28
C LYS A 301 -16.08 0.16 7.18
N PHE A 302 -15.30 0.15 8.26
CA PHE A 302 -13.92 0.62 8.26
C PHE A 302 -12.97 -0.40 7.60
N GLY A 303 -13.20 -1.69 7.83
CA GLY A 303 -12.43 -2.81 7.30
C GLY A 303 -12.71 -3.15 5.84
N MET A 304 -13.92 -2.92 5.34
CA MET A 304 -14.30 -3.26 3.96
C MET A 304 -13.32 -2.72 2.90
N PRO A 305 -12.90 -1.43 2.94
CA PRO A 305 -11.92 -0.92 1.99
C PRO A 305 -10.53 -1.55 2.15
N ILE A 306 -10.15 -1.98 3.36
CA ILE A 306 -8.87 -2.64 3.59
C ILE A 306 -8.86 -3.98 2.87
N LEU A 307 -9.94 -4.78 3.02
CA LEU A 307 -10.08 -6.06 2.34
C LEU A 307 -10.08 -5.89 0.82
N SER A 308 -10.84 -4.92 0.30
CA SER A 308 -10.93 -4.69 -1.15
C SER A 308 -9.58 -4.29 -1.74
N HIS A 309 -8.82 -3.38 -1.10
CA HIS A 309 -7.50 -2.98 -1.58
C HIS A 309 -6.48 -4.11 -1.42
N SER A 310 -6.55 -4.88 -0.35
CA SER A 310 -5.68 -6.06 -0.16
C SER A 310 -5.87 -7.08 -1.27
N ALA A 311 -7.11 -7.32 -1.70
CA ALA A 311 -7.39 -8.19 -2.85
C ALA A 311 -6.78 -7.64 -4.15
N VAL A 312 -6.86 -6.33 -4.38
CA VAL A 312 -6.20 -5.69 -5.52
C VAL A 312 -4.67 -5.78 -5.42
N TRP A 313 -4.09 -5.59 -4.23
CA TRP A 313 -2.63 -5.78 -4.02
C TRP A 313 -2.19 -7.20 -4.37
N VAL A 314 -2.94 -8.19 -3.91
CA VAL A 314 -2.68 -9.60 -4.24
C VAL A 314 -2.79 -9.82 -5.75
N LEU A 315 -3.79 -9.25 -6.42
CA LEU A 315 -3.94 -9.36 -7.87
C LEU A 315 -2.68 -8.88 -8.60
N PHE A 316 -2.17 -7.68 -8.31
CA PHE A 316 -0.95 -7.15 -8.94
C PHE A 316 0.29 -8.03 -8.64
N ILE A 317 0.42 -8.53 -7.41
CA ILE A 317 1.50 -9.45 -7.03
C ILE A 317 1.41 -10.76 -7.85
N VAL A 318 0.19 -11.28 -8.04
CA VAL A 318 -0.05 -12.47 -8.86
C VAL A 318 0.30 -12.20 -10.32
N VAL A 319 -0.07 -11.04 -10.90
CA VAL A 319 0.31 -10.68 -12.28
C VAL A 319 1.84 -10.65 -12.44
N ASP A 320 2.56 -10.05 -11.51
CA ASP A 320 4.03 -10.04 -11.51
C ASP A 320 4.62 -11.47 -11.44
N ALA A 321 4.08 -12.30 -10.56
CA ALA A 321 4.53 -13.67 -10.41
C ALA A 321 4.26 -14.50 -11.67
N LEU A 322 3.09 -14.32 -12.31
CA LEU A 322 2.74 -14.98 -13.57
C LEU A 322 3.68 -14.58 -14.70
N LEU A 323 4.04 -13.30 -14.82
CA LEU A 323 5.02 -12.83 -15.80
C LEU A 323 6.41 -13.43 -15.55
N PHE A 324 6.83 -13.51 -14.29
CA PHE A 324 8.07 -14.19 -13.93
C PHE A 324 8.05 -15.67 -14.34
N TYR A 325 6.99 -16.41 -13.97
CA TYR A 325 6.84 -17.82 -14.35
C TYR A 325 6.80 -18.01 -15.86
N PHE A 326 6.15 -17.10 -16.61
CA PHE A 326 6.14 -17.16 -18.06
C PHE A 326 7.54 -17.06 -18.66
N VAL A 327 8.35 -16.09 -18.22
CA VAL A 327 9.74 -15.94 -18.70
C VAL A 327 10.58 -17.16 -18.28
N ASP A 328 10.45 -17.60 -17.03
CA ASP A 328 11.19 -18.76 -16.50
C ASP A 328 10.88 -20.06 -17.27
N VAL A 329 9.60 -20.34 -17.51
CA VAL A 329 9.18 -21.52 -18.29
C VAL A 329 9.71 -21.46 -19.71
N ILE A 330 9.61 -20.30 -20.38
CA ILE A 330 10.17 -20.15 -21.74
C ILE A 330 11.67 -20.38 -21.74
N THR A 331 12.41 -19.74 -20.82
CA THR A 331 13.86 -19.89 -20.69
C THR A 331 14.23 -21.37 -20.50
N LYS A 332 13.54 -22.07 -19.60
CA LYS A 332 13.81 -23.48 -19.32
C LYS A 332 13.52 -24.36 -20.54
N ARG A 333 12.35 -24.22 -21.16
CA ARG A 333 11.96 -25.01 -22.35
C ARG A 333 12.89 -24.77 -23.52
N VAL A 334 13.26 -23.52 -23.76
CA VAL A 334 14.19 -23.16 -24.82
C VAL A 334 15.60 -23.72 -24.55
N SER A 335 16.04 -23.75 -23.29
CA SER A 335 17.37 -24.28 -22.92
C SER A 335 17.51 -25.80 -23.09
N GLU A 336 16.40 -26.54 -23.06
CA GLU A 336 16.32 -28.00 -23.20
C GLU A 336 16.35 -28.46 -24.68
N ILE A 337 16.19 -27.55 -25.65
CA ILE A 337 16.14 -27.90 -27.08
C ILE A 337 17.55 -28.27 -27.58
N GLU A 338 17.70 -29.51 -28.05
CA GLU A 338 18.94 -29.98 -28.69
C GLU A 338 19.13 -29.34 -30.09
N PRO A 339 20.38 -29.17 -30.55
CA PRO A 339 20.66 -28.70 -31.91
C PRO A 339 20.12 -29.69 -32.95
N PHE A 340 19.51 -29.18 -34.03
CA PHE A 340 19.13 -30.03 -35.15
C PHE A 340 20.37 -30.45 -35.92
N HIS A 341 20.67 -31.75 -35.90
CA HIS A 341 21.71 -32.34 -36.73
C HIS A 341 21.12 -32.71 -38.09
N VAL A 342 21.63 -32.10 -39.16
CA VAL A 342 21.27 -32.43 -40.54
C VAL A 342 22.41 -33.26 -41.13
N PRO A 343 22.23 -34.59 -41.26
CA PRO A 343 23.23 -35.42 -41.91
C PRO A 343 23.23 -35.15 -43.41
N LEU A 344 24.37 -34.73 -43.96
CA LEU A 344 24.55 -34.46 -45.39
C LEU A 344 25.70 -35.32 -45.91
N MET A 345 25.38 -36.61 -46.10
CA MET A 345 26.30 -37.61 -46.62
C MET A 345 26.24 -37.63 -48.14
N GLN A 346 27.40 -37.56 -48.79
CA GLN A 346 27.49 -37.76 -50.23
C GLN A 346 28.45 -38.91 -50.54
N SER A 347 27.97 -39.90 -51.26
CA SER A 347 28.77 -41.01 -51.78
C SER A 347 28.82 -40.93 -53.29
N PHE A 348 30.01 -40.91 -53.86
CA PHE A 348 30.24 -40.98 -55.29
C PHE A 348 30.90 -42.30 -55.65
N LYS A 349 30.50 -42.88 -56.78
CA LYS A 349 31.12 -44.06 -57.36
C LYS A 349 31.91 -43.62 -58.59
N GLY A 350 33.22 -43.54 -58.44
CA GLY A 350 34.15 -43.19 -59.51
C GLY A 350 34.70 -44.45 -60.17
N ILE A 351 34.97 -44.38 -61.47
CA ILE A 351 35.65 -45.45 -62.19
C ILE A 351 37.06 -44.92 -62.51
N ALA A 352 38.08 -45.51 -61.91
CA ALA A 352 39.47 -45.20 -62.23
C ALA A 352 39.81 -45.79 -63.60
N SER A 353 40.06 -44.92 -64.59
CA SER A 353 40.44 -45.32 -65.95
C SER A 353 41.81 -44.79 -66.32
N VAL A 354 42.69 -45.67 -66.83
CA VAL A 354 43.97 -45.30 -67.43
C VAL A 354 43.84 -45.53 -68.93
N LEU A 355 44.12 -44.52 -69.76
CA LEU A 355 44.01 -44.64 -71.24
C LEU A 355 42.63 -45.14 -71.73
N GLY A 356 41.54 -44.76 -71.04
CA GLY A 356 40.16 -45.09 -71.46
C GLY A 356 39.68 -46.50 -71.08
N ILE A 357 40.50 -47.30 -70.40
CA ILE A 357 40.09 -48.63 -69.91
C ILE A 357 39.79 -48.52 -68.41
N PRO A 358 38.60 -48.93 -67.93
CA PRO A 358 38.25 -48.89 -66.52
C PRO A 358 38.93 -50.03 -65.74
N PHE A 359 39.65 -49.74 -64.66
CA PHE A 359 40.43 -50.73 -63.91
C PHE A 359 40.03 -50.90 -62.43
N ALA A 360 39.41 -49.90 -61.80
CA ALA A 360 38.91 -50.02 -60.43
C ALA A 360 37.70 -49.11 -60.21
N GLU A 361 36.79 -49.54 -59.35
CA GLU A 361 35.65 -48.74 -58.90
C GLU A 361 35.94 -48.22 -57.50
N GLU A 362 36.12 -46.90 -57.35
CA GLU A 362 36.43 -46.25 -56.09
C GLU A 362 35.19 -45.54 -55.55
N ILE A 363 34.82 -45.83 -54.30
CA ILE A 363 33.71 -45.16 -53.61
C ILE A 363 34.30 -44.05 -52.74
N HIS A 364 34.05 -42.80 -53.13
CA HIS A 364 34.47 -41.62 -52.37
C HIS A 364 33.28 -41.11 -51.55
N GLN A 365 33.41 -41.10 -50.23
CA GLN A 365 32.38 -40.63 -49.31
C GLN A 365 32.84 -39.32 -48.65
N ALA A 366 32.01 -38.29 -48.74
CA ALA A 366 32.26 -36.97 -48.15
C ALA A 366 31.14 -36.61 -47.17
N ASP A 367 31.54 -36.11 -46.00
CA ASP A 367 30.65 -35.62 -44.96
C ASP A 367 30.53 -34.10 -45.02
N PHE A 368 29.32 -33.62 -45.29
CA PHE A 368 28.96 -32.20 -45.27
C PHE A 368 27.92 -31.88 -44.18
N SER A 369 27.72 -32.79 -43.23
CA SER A 369 26.73 -32.67 -42.16
C SER A 369 26.96 -31.41 -41.33
N PHE A 370 25.87 -30.83 -40.82
CA PHE A 370 25.93 -29.64 -39.99
C PHE A 370 24.85 -29.66 -38.92
N SER A 371 25.13 -28.97 -37.82
CA SER A 371 24.17 -28.79 -36.73
C SER A 371 23.73 -27.34 -36.62
N VAL A 372 22.43 -27.09 -36.50
CA VAL A 372 21.87 -25.75 -36.26
C VAL A 372 21.09 -25.76 -34.95
N SER A 373 21.53 -24.95 -33.99
CA SER A 373 20.73 -24.67 -32.78
C SER A 373 19.51 -23.82 -33.15
N LEU A 374 18.37 -24.01 -32.51
CA LEU A 374 17.22 -23.10 -32.64
C LEU A 374 17.34 -21.85 -31.78
N PHE A 375 18.00 -21.97 -30.63
CA PHE A 375 18.23 -20.87 -29.70
C PHE A 375 19.65 -20.90 -29.16
N GLU A 376 20.19 -19.71 -28.97
CA GLU A 376 21.54 -19.50 -28.48
C GLU A 376 21.53 -19.41 -26.96
N LYS A 377 22.21 -20.36 -26.29
CA LYS A 377 22.22 -20.43 -24.82
C LYS A 377 22.74 -19.13 -24.17
N LYS A 378 23.71 -18.47 -24.79
CA LYS A 378 24.25 -17.17 -24.33
C LYS A 378 23.23 -16.02 -24.36
N CYS A 379 22.12 -16.19 -25.07
CA CYS A 379 21.09 -15.17 -25.26
C CYS A 379 19.86 -15.41 -24.38
N LEU A 380 19.83 -16.41 -23.49
CA LEU A 380 18.69 -16.70 -22.62
C LEU A 380 18.43 -15.54 -21.62
N PRO A 381 17.17 -15.13 -21.38
CA PRO A 381 16.88 -14.05 -20.46
C PRO A 381 16.94 -14.54 -19.01
N GLU A 382 17.50 -13.70 -18.11
CA GLU A 382 17.44 -13.92 -16.67
C GLU A 382 16.18 -13.26 -16.07
N PRO A 383 15.20 -14.04 -15.59
CA PRO A 383 14.01 -13.49 -14.98
C PRO A 383 14.34 -12.93 -13.59
N LYS A 384 13.79 -11.76 -13.25
CA LYS A 384 13.91 -11.20 -11.89
C LYS A 384 12.54 -10.98 -11.27
N LEU A 385 12.43 -11.38 -10.00
CA LEU A 385 11.23 -11.23 -9.19
C LEU A 385 11.59 -10.53 -7.88
N ARG A 386 11.19 -9.27 -7.72
CA ARG A 386 11.50 -8.43 -6.54
C ARG A 386 10.31 -8.34 -5.58
N LEU A 387 9.87 -9.49 -5.06
CA LEU A 387 8.73 -9.56 -4.14
C LEU A 387 9.06 -9.05 -2.74
N ASP A 388 10.30 -9.21 -2.30
CA ASP A 388 10.81 -8.77 -1.00
C ASP A 388 10.55 -7.27 -0.77
N LYS A 389 10.79 -6.44 -1.78
CA LYS A 389 10.60 -4.99 -1.73
C LYS A 389 9.13 -4.57 -1.61
N SER A 390 8.18 -5.46 -1.94
CA SER A 390 6.74 -5.21 -1.81
C SER A 390 6.16 -5.82 -0.53
N ILE A 391 6.55 -7.03 -0.15
CA ILE A 391 5.91 -7.79 0.93
C ILE A 391 6.13 -7.15 2.30
N TYR A 392 7.36 -6.78 2.65
CA TYR A 392 7.66 -6.18 3.95
C TYR A 392 6.89 -4.88 4.22
N PRO A 393 6.92 -3.86 3.33
CA PRO A 393 6.18 -2.62 3.57
C PRO A 393 4.66 -2.85 3.56
N LEU A 394 4.14 -3.72 2.68
CA LEU A 394 2.70 -4.03 2.67
C LEU A 394 2.25 -4.73 3.95
N SER A 395 3.05 -5.67 4.46
CA SER A 395 2.79 -6.33 5.75
C SER A 395 2.72 -5.32 6.90
N ALA A 396 3.67 -4.39 6.96
CA ALA A 396 3.67 -3.30 7.95
C ALA A 396 2.43 -2.39 7.83
N ILE A 397 2.04 -2.04 6.59
CA ILE A 397 0.82 -1.26 6.30
C ILE A 397 -0.43 -2.01 6.76
N LEU A 398 -0.55 -3.30 6.43
CA LEU A 398 -1.70 -4.14 6.83
C LEU A 398 -1.80 -4.30 8.34
N LEU A 399 -0.69 -4.54 9.03
CA LEU A 399 -0.65 -4.61 10.49
C LEU A 399 -1.12 -3.29 11.12
N THR A 400 -0.66 -2.16 10.58
CA THR A 400 -1.09 -0.83 11.02
C THR A 400 -2.60 -0.62 10.78
N LEU A 401 -3.10 -1.02 9.61
CA LEU A 401 -4.53 -0.94 9.26
C LEU A 401 -5.40 -1.82 10.17
N LEU A 402 -4.91 -2.98 10.58
CA LEU A 402 -5.56 -3.87 11.54
C LEU A 402 -5.68 -3.19 12.91
N ILE A 403 -4.58 -2.64 13.43
CA ILE A 403 -4.55 -1.91 14.70
C ILE A 403 -5.50 -0.70 14.65
N MET A 404 -5.49 0.07 13.56
CA MET A 404 -6.43 1.18 13.35
C MET A 404 -7.90 0.73 13.34
N THR A 405 -8.20 -0.45 12.82
CA THR A 405 -9.57 -0.98 12.79
C THR A 405 -10.06 -1.32 14.19
N LEU A 406 -9.19 -1.87 15.04
CA LEU A 406 -9.48 -2.17 16.45
C LEU A 406 -9.69 -0.88 17.27
N LEU A 407 -8.83 0.11 17.06
CA LEU A 407 -8.87 1.36 17.83
C LEU A 407 -9.92 2.36 17.31
N GLY A 408 -10.26 2.32 16.02
CA GLY A 408 -11.05 3.35 15.33
C GLY A 408 -12.45 3.57 15.92
N ALA A 409 -13.08 2.54 16.50
CA ALA A 409 -14.37 2.67 17.19
C ALA A 409 -14.26 3.58 18.43
N LYS A 410 -13.13 3.54 19.13
CA LYS A 410 -12.87 4.26 20.38
C LYS A 410 -12.19 5.62 20.17
N VAL A 411 -11.48 5.82 19.05
CA VAL A 411 -10.81 7.10 18.75
C VAL A 411 -11.75 8.30 18.83
N SER A 412 -12.99 8.19 18.33
CA SER A 412 -13.93 9.32 18.41
C SER A 412 -14.37 9.65 19.85
N GLN A 413 -14.39 8.66 20.75
CA GLN A 413 -14.70 8.88 22.17
C GLN A 413 -13.47 9.44 22.89
N LEU A 414 -12.29 8.88 22.63
CA LEU A 414 -11.01 9.35 23.16
C LEU A 414 -10.77 10.82 22.84
N ARG A 415 -11.04 11.27 21.61
CA ARG A 415 -10.94 12.68 21.22
C ARG A 415 -11.75 13.61 22.12
N LEU A 416 -12.98 13.20 22.46
CA LEU A 416 -13.87 13.99 23.31
C LEU A 416 -13.40 13.97 24.77
N MET A 417 -12.98 12.80 25.28
CA MET A 417 -12.41 12.69 26.64
C MET A 417 -11.16 13.55 26.81
N ILE A 418 -10.30 13.59 25.80
CA ILE A 418 -9.10 14.42 25.81
C ILE A 418 -9.51 15.88 25.89
N CYS A 419 -10.42 16.34 25.02
CA CYS A 419 -10.92 17.71 25.10
C CYS A 419 -11.62 18.00 26.44
N GLU A 420 -12.33 17.04 27.04
CA GLU A 420 -12.96 17.17 28.36
C GLU A 420 -11.93 17.37 29.48
N ARG A 421 -10.80 16.66 29.40
CA ARG A 421 -9.71 16.77 30.37
C ARG A 421 -8.92 18.07 30.22
N PHE A 422 -8.70 18.52 28.98
CA PHE A 422 -8.01 19.79 28.73
C PHE A 422 -8.92 21.00 28.95
N PHE A 423 -10.16 21.03 28.46
CA PHE A 423 -11.02 22.20 28.53
C PHE A 423 -12.13 21.98 29.55
N THR A 424 -11.78 22.15 30.83
CA THR A 424 -12.68 21.90 31.96
C THR A 424 -13.91 22.80 31.95
N ASP A 425 -13.74 24.08 31.65
CA ASP A 425 -14.81 25.07 31.73
C ASP A 425 -15.85 24.80 30.64
N ALA A 426 -15.38 24.60 29.40
CA ALA A 426 -16.23 24.16 28.29
C ALA A 426 -16.88 22.79 28.56
N ALA A 427 -16.19 21.88 29.26
CA ALA A 427 -16.76 20.59 29.62
C ALA A 427 -17.92 20.71 30.62
N ASP A 428 -17.79 21.56 31.64
CA ASP A 428 -18.85 21.82 32.61
C ASP A 428 -20.09 22.41 31.94
N GLU A 429 -19.93 23.45 31.13
CA GLU A 429 -21.02 24.07 30.37
C GLU A 429 -21.74 23.05 29.47
N ARG A 430 -20.98 22.16 28.82
CA ARG A 430 -21.52 21.09 27.96
C ARG A 430 -22.29 20.06 28.76
N VAL A 431 -21.84 19.70 29.95
CA VAL A 431 -22.53 18.77 30.86
C VAL A 431 -23.85 19.37 31.31
N GLU A 432 -23.84 20.62 31.77
CA GLU A 432 -25.06 21.33 32.17
C GLU A 432 -26.07 21.43 31.02
N TYR A 433 -25.58 21.81 29.83
CA TYR A 433 -26.42 21.90 28.64
C TYR A 433 -27.06 20.54 28.31
N LEU A 434 -26.29 19.45 28.36
CA LEU A 434 -26.80 18.11 28.11
C LEU A 434 -27.84 17.70 29.15
N HIS A 435 -27.57 17.95 30.43
CA HIS A 435 -28.48 17.66 31.53
C HIS A 435 -29.81 18.40 31.36
N ARG A 436 -29.76 19.73 31.16
CA ARG A 436 -30.94 20.57 30.88
C ARG A 436 -31.70 20.09 29.64
N LYS A 437 -30.99 19.69 28.59
CA LYS A 437 -31.60 19.19 27.35
C LYS A 437 -32.38 17.90 27.55
N ILE A 438 -31.86 16.96 28.34
CA ILE A 438 -32.55 15.69 28.62
C ILE A 438 -33.80 15.95 29.46
N LEU A 439 -33.69 16.76 30.53
CA LEU A 439 -34.83 17.12 31.37
C LEU A 439 -35.93 17.83 30.58
N ARG A 440 -35.59 18.83 29.76
CA ARG A 440 -36.56 19.52 28.88
C ARG A 440 -37.27 18.53 27.95
N LYS A 441 -36.55 17.56 27.39
CA LYS A 441 -37.15 16.55 26.51
C LYS A 441 -38.10 15.63 27.27
N ARG A 442 -37.73 15.18 28.49
CA ARG A 442 -38.62 14.38 29.36
C ARG A 442 -39.89 15.16 29.74
N PHE A 443 -39.75 16.43 30.11
CA PHE A 443 -40.88 17.28 30.44
C PHE A 443 -41.83 17.47 29.26
N LYS A 444 -41.29 17.79 28.07
CA LYS A 444 -42.09 17.91 26.85
C LYS A 444 -42.82 16.59 26.51
N THR A 445 -42.13 15.45 26.62
CA THR A 445 -42.75 14.14 26.33
C THR A 445 -43.89 13.84 27.31
N ARG A 446 -43.73 14.15 28.60
CA ARG A 446 -44.79 13.98 29.61
C ARG A 446 -46.00 14.86 29.32
N LEU A 447 -45.79 16.14 28.97
CA LEU A 447 -46.91 17.02 28.59
C LEU A 447 -47.69 16.50 27.38
N GLU A 448 -47.00 15.98 26.36
CA GLU A 448 -47.64 15.37 25.18
C GLU A 448 -48.42 14.09 25.54
N GLU A 449 -47.88 13.26 26.44
CA GLU A 449 -48.55 12.05 26.95
C GLU A 449 -49.78 12.39 27.82
N ASP A 450 -49.70 13.41 28.67
CA ASP A 450 -50.78 13.87 29.54
C ASP A 450 -51.93 14.48 28.70
N GLU A 451 -51.62 15.29 27.68
CA GLU A 451 -52.62 15.87 26.77
C GLU A 451 -53.36 14.78 25.97
N TYR A 452 -52.63 13.78 25.48
CA TYR A 452 -53.22 12.63 24.79
C TYR A 452 -54.13 11.82 25.72
N THR A 453 -53.67 11.57 26.95
CA THR A 453 -54.43 10.82 27.96
C THR A 453 -55.72 11.55 28.34
N LEU A 454 -55.67 12.88 28.50
CA LEU A 454 -56.83 13.72 28.77
C LEU A 454 -57.85 13.67 27.62
N LYS A 455 -57.40 13.82 26.37
CA LYS A 455 -58.27 13.72 25.18
C LYS A 455 -58.96 12.35 25.10
N SER A 456 -58.22 11.27 25.39
CA SER A 456 -58.75 9.91 25.41
C SER A 456 -59.81 9.70 26.51
N LEU A 457 -59.58 10.25 27.71
CA LEU A 457 -60.54 10.21 28.81
C LEU A 457 -61.83 10.98 28.49
N VAL A 458 -61.71 12.20 27.94
CA VAL A 458 -62.88 13.00 27.52
C VAL A 458 -63.67 12.26 26.46
N LEU A 459 -63.01 11.67 25.45
CA LEU A 459 -63.68 10.89 24.42
C LEU A 459 -64.44 9.69 24.99
N LYS A 460 -63.85 8.96 25.94
CA LYS A 460 -64.52 7.83 26.62
C LYS A 460 -65.75 8.29 27.41
N VAL A 461 -65.65 9.40 28.14
CA VAL A 461 -66.78 9.95 28.90
C VAL A 461 -67.90 10.41 27.95
N CYS A 462 -67.56 11.09 26.85
CA CYS A 462 -68.55 11.47 25.84
C CYS A 462 -69.24 10.25 25.22
N ILE A 463 -68.51 9.18 24.91
CA ILE A 463 -69.10 7.93 24.38
C ILE A 463 -70.05 7.31 25.40
N VAL A 464 -69.65 7.20 26.67
CA VAL A 464 -70.51 6.64 27.74
C VAL A 464 -71.76 7.48 27.93
N LEU A 465 -71.65 8.81 27.95
CA LEU A 465 -72.80 9.71 28.02
C LEU A 465 -73.73 9.54 26.81
N LEU A 466 -73.18 9.38 25.61
CA LEU A 466 -73.95 9.15 24.38
C LEU A 466 -74.74 7.84 24.46
N PHE A 467 -74.12 6.76 24.96
CA PHE A 467 -74.77 5.47 25.20
C PHE A 467 -75.89 5.59 26.24
N ILE A 468 -75.67 6.32 27.33
CA ILE A 468 -76.71 6.54 28.37
C ILE A 468 -77.89 7.35 27.83
N THR A 469 -77.66 8.34 26.94
CA THR A 469 -78.76 9.09 26.32
C THR A 469 -79.50 8.31 25.24
N LEU A 470 -78.81 7.40 24.53
CA LEU A 470 -79.44 6.51 23.54
C LEU A 470 -80.30 5.42 24.20
N ASP A 471 -79.94 4.95 25.40
CA ASP A 471 -80.69 3.92 26.14
C ASP A 471 -81.93 4.49 26.87
N LYS A 472 -82.10 5.81 26.89
CA LYS A 472 -83.26 6.53 27.46
C LYS A 472 -84.25 7.05 26.42
N MET A 473 -83.96 6.87 25.12
CA MET A 473 -84.88 7.08 24.00
C MET A 473 -85.49 5.74 23.60
#